data_AF-A0A9E6FDV5-F1
#
_entry.id   AF-A0A9E6FDV5-F1
#
_cell.length_a   1.000
_cell.length_b   1.000
_cell.length_c   1.000
_cell.angle_alpha   90.00
_cell.angle_beta   90.00
_cell.angle_gamma   90.00
#
_symmetry.space_group_name_H-M   'P 1'
#
loop_
_entity.id
_entity.type
_entity.pdbx_description
1 polymer ?
#
loop_
_entity_poly.entity_id
_entity_poly.type
_entity_poly.pdbx_seq_one_letter_code
_entity_poly.pdbx_strand_id
1 'polypeptide(L)'
;MIKKYLFAFFAVMVGSFILSGCKVLVDPQGHYEVQFEENEIEDQVDPWIPKEKIADCGVSNCHGPVECGERVDACTMEYRLGDLCREFASCEETSKGCELSTTKKYDTCIKCIDTCTQIENPQESFSCEDRCRAQIQQ
;
A
#
# COMPACT_ATOMS: atom_id res chain seq x y z
N MET A 1 -39.91 -29.32 -58.91
CA MET A 1 -40.57 -28.18 -58.24
C MET A 1 -39.63 -27.67 -57.15
N ILE A 2 -39.13 -26.46 -57.35
CA ILE A 2 -38.07 -25.82 -56.57
C ILE A 2 -38.74 -24.90 -55.55
N LYS A 3 -38.53 -25.11 -54.24
CA LYS A 3 -38.86 -24.12 -53.21
C LYS A 3 -37.57 -23.60 -52.58
N LYS A 4 -37.28 -22.36 -52.97
CA LYS A 4 -36.26 -21.44 -52.46
C LYS A 4 -36.39 -21.35 -50.94
N TYR A 5 -35.36 -21.71 -50.21
CA TYR A 5 -35.23 -21.32 -48.80
C TYR A 5 -34.25 -20.15 -48.70
N LEU A 6 -34.83 -19.06 -48.24
CA LEU A 6 -34.27 -17.78 -47.88
C LEU A 6 -33.17 -18.01 -46.83
N PHE A 7 -31.89 -17.87 -47.21
CA PHE A 7 -30.83 -17.69 -46.22
C PHE A 7 -30.82 -16.22 -45.82
N ALA A 8 -31.33 -15.96 -44.62
CA ALA A 8 -31.33 -14.65 -44.00
C ALA A 8 -29.88 -14.22 -43.72
N PHE A 9 -29.51 -13.09 -44.31
CA PHE A 9 -28.32 -12.32 -43.96
C PHE A 9 -28.45 -11.85 -42.50
N PHE A 10 -27.82 -12.55 -41.56
CA PHE A 10 -27.47 -11.96 -40.26
C PHE A 10 -26.24 -11.09 -40.46
N ALA A 11 -26.47 -9.82 -40.79
CA ALA A 11 -25.46 -8.79 -40.67
C ALA A 11 -25.18 -8.57 -39.18
N VAL A 12 -24.12 -9.21 -38.65
CA VAL A 12 -23.58 -8.92 -37.33
C VAL A 12 -22.94 -7.53 -37.42
N MET A 13 -23.63 -6.53 -36.89
CA MET A 13 -23.07 -5.19 -36.69
C MET A 13 -22.00 -5.28 -35.60
N VAL A 14 -20.74 -5.37 -36.03
CA VAL A 14 -19.57 -5.19 -35.15
C VAL A 14 -19.44 -3.69 -34.90
N GLY A 15 -20.13 -3.21 -33.86
CA GLY A 15 -20.01 -1.83 -33.41
C GLY A 15 -18.74 -1.64 -32.60
N SER A 16 -17.69 -1.10 -33.19
CA SER A 16 -16.51 -0.63 -32.46
C SER A 16 -16.84 0.67 -31.73
N PHE A 17 -17.11 0.58 -30.43
CA PHE A 17 -17.15 1.75 -29.55
C PHE A 17 -15.72 2.04 -29.08
N ILE A 18 -15.13 3.13 -29.56
CA ILE A 18 -13.84 3.61 -29.07
C ILE A 18 -14.13 4.61 -27.93
N LEU A 19 -14.07 4.14 -26.70
CA LEU A 19 -13.84 4.99 -25.53
C LEU A 19 -12.32 5.10 -25.38
N SER A 20 -11.79 6.32 -25.36
CA SER A 20 -10.34 6.62 -25.32
C SER A 20 -9.57 5.64 -24.43
N GLY A 21 -8.72 4.82 -25.05
CA GLY A 21 -7.74 3.97 -24.37
C GLY A 21 -8.16 2.53 -24.06
N CYS A 22 -9.38 2.09 -24.37
CA CYS A 22 -9.80 0.70 -24.16
C CYS A 22 -10.31 0.07 -25.46
N LYS A 23 -9.65 -1.01 -25.91
CA LYS A 23 -10.19 -1.91 -26.95
C LYS A 23 -10.85 -3.09 -26.26
N VAL A 24 -12.16 -3.21 -26.44
CA VAL A 24 -12.93 -4.38 -26.01
C VAL A 24 -13.17 -5.24 -27.25
N LEU A 25 -12.65 -6.47 -27.23
CA LEU A 25 -12.89 -7.46 -28.27
C LEU A 25 -13.96 -8.43 -27.75
N VAL A 26 -15.01 -8.64 -28.55
CA VAL A 26 -16.09 -9.58 -28.23
C VAL A 26 -16.06 -10.69 -29.29
N ASP A 27 -15.94 -11.93 -28.85
CA ASP A 27 -15.91 -13.09 -29.74
C ASP A 27 -17.35 -13.52 -30.16
N PRO A 28 -17.50 -14.36 -31.20
CA PRO A 28 -18.81 -14.85 -31.64
C PRO A 28 -19.54 -15.74 -30.62
N GLN A 29 -18.84 -16.21 -29.58
CA GLN A 29 -19.39 -17.02 -28.50
C GLN A 29 -19.87 -16.17 -27.32
N GLY A 30 -19.64 -14.85 -27.36
CA GLY A 30 -20.07 -13.89 -26.35
C GLY A 30 -19.06 -13.66 -25.22
N HIS A 31 -17.83 -14.16 -25.34
CA HIS A 31 -16.76 -13.81 -24.39
C HIS A 31 -16.16 -12.46 -24.75
N TYR A 32 -15.77 -11.70 -23.73
CA TYR A 32 -15.09 -10.43 -23.89
C TYR A 32 -13.66 -10.52 -23.36
N GLU A 33 -12.72 -9.95 -24.11
CA GLU A 33 -11.35 -9.76 -23.68
C GLU A 33 -11.04 -8.26 -23.74
N VAL A 34 -10.54 -7.72 -22.63
CA VAL A 34 -10.15 -6.31 -22.53
C VAL A 34 -8.65 -6.23 -22.64
N GLN A 35 -8.16 -5.56 -23.68
CA GLN A 35 -6.72 -5.35 -23.87
C GLN A 35 -6.41 -3.89 -23.55
N PHE A 36 -5.54 -3.72 -22.55
CA PHE A 36 -4.98 -2.42 -22.19
C PHE A 36 -3.70 -2.26 -22.99
N GLU A 37 -3.65 -1.23 -23.83
CA GLU A 37 -2.43 -0.84 -24.52
C GLU A 37 -1.58 -0.09 -23.48
N GLU A 38 -0.58 -0.78 -22.92
CA GLU A 38 0.40 -0.17 -22.01
C GLU A 38 1.19 0.86 -22.83
N ASN A 39 0.71 2.11 -22.82
CA ASN A 39 1.51 3.22 -23.27
C ASN A 39 2.68 3.31 -22.29
N GLU A 40 3.87 2.91 -22.75
CA GLU A 40 5.14 3.24 -22.12
C GLU A 40 5.23 4.77 -22.08
N ILE A 41 4.83 5.35 -20.95
CA ILE A 41 5.16 6.72 -20.62
C ILE A 41 6.66 6.67 -20.32
N GLU A 42 7.49 6.86 -21.34
CA GLU A 42 8.89 7.21 -21.13
C GLU A 42 8.91 8.48 -20.28
N ASP A 43 9.30 8.29 -19.03
CA ASP A 43 9.37 9.28 -17.95
C ASP A 43 10.40 10.36 -18.34
N GLN A 44 10.00 11.31 -19.18
CA GLN A 44 10.67 12.60 -19.29
C GLN A 44 10.32 13.40 -18.04
N VAL A 45 10.95 13.03 -16.93
CA VAL A 45 10.90 13.77 -15.67
C VAL A 45 11.61 15.10 -15.92
N ASP A 46 10.84 16.16 -16.12
CA ASP A 46 11.33 17.51 -16.36
C ASP A 46 12.23 17.92 -15.16
N PRO A 47 13.53 18.25 -15.37
CA PRO A 47 14.51 18.49 -14.29
C PRO A 47 14.17 19.65 -13.34
N TRP A 48 13.13 20.40 -13.64
CA TRP A 48 12.72 21.61 -12.94
C TRP A 48 11.37 21.50 -12.21
N ILE A 49 10.76 20.31 -12.15
CA ILE A 49 9.67 20.10 -11.19
C ILE A 49 10.29 20.25 -9.80
N PRO A 50 9.95 21.30 -9.02
CA PRO A 50 10.41 21.41 -7.65
C PRO A 50 9.97 20.12 -6.97
N LYS A 51 10.90 19.35 -6.40
CA LYS A 51 10.57 18.15 -5.62
C LYS A 51 9.37 18.51 -4.77
N GLU A 52 8.24 17.89 -5.08
CA GLU A 52 6.97 18.15 -4.41
C GLU A 52 7.29 18.05 -2.93
N LYS A 53 7.19 19.18 -2.23
CA LYS A 53 7.71 19.31 -0.88
C LYS A 53 6.99 18.23 -0.08
N ILE A 54 7.70 17.15 0.28
CA ILE A 54 7.11 16.02 0.96
C ILE A 54 6.39 16.62 2.16
N ALA A 55 5.07 16.39 2.22
CA ALA A 55 4.24 16.82 3.32
C ALA A 55 4.96 16.47 4.63
N ASP A 56 4.98 17.41 5.59
CA ASP A 56 5.74 17.38 6.84
C ASP A 56 6.23 15.99 7.25
N CYS A 57 7.52 15.68 6.98
CA CYS A 57 8.07 14.34 7.21
C CYS A 57 7.88 13.96 8.68
N GLY A 58 7.28 12.81 8.90
CA GLY A 58 6.99 12.35 10.24
C GLY A 58 6.50 10.92 10.27
N VAL A 59 6.03 10.55 11.44
CA VAL A 59 5.45 9.24 11.68
C VAL A 59 4.08 9.19 11.03
N SER A 60 3.84 8.23 10.14
CA SER A 60 2.64 8.15 9.29
C SER A 60 1.56 7.20 9.83
N ASN A 61 1.89 6.39 10.83
CA ASN A 61 0.96 5.51 11.52
C ASN A 61 0.82 5.91 13.00
N CYS A 62 -0.26 5.50 13.66
CA CYS A 62 -0.47 5.81 15.08
C CYS A 62 0.06 4.75 16.03
N HIS A 63 -0.01 3.48 15.64
CA HIS A 63 0.21 2.36 16.52
C HIS A 63 1.05 1.27 15.86
N GLY A 64 1.77 0.50 16.68
CA GLY A 64 2.68 -0.55 16.24
C GLY A 64 4.06 -0.02 15.78
N PRO A 65 4.81 -0.81 14.99
CA PRO A 65 6.12 -0.42 14.46
C PRO A 65 6.06 0.91 13.71
N VAL A 66 7.11 1.73 13.81
CA VAL A 66 7.09 3.07 13.22
C VAL A 66 7.21 3.00 11.69
N GLU A 67 6.27 3.63 11.01
CA GLU A 67 6.30 3.90 9.57
C GLU A 67 6.52 5.40 9.35
N CYS A 68 7.36 5.74 8.37
CA CYS A 68 7.69 7.12 8.04
C CYS A 68 7.02 7.54 6.73
N GLY A 69 6.52 8.77 6.70
CA GLY A 69 5.82 9.34 5.56
C GLY A 69 5.24 10.70 5.89
N GLU A 70 4.04 10.98 5.36
CA GLU A 70 3.27 12.16 5.74
C GLU A 70 2.85 12.05 7.22
N ARG A 71 3.17 13.08 8.02
CA ARG A 71 2.89 13.09 9.46
C ARG A 71 1.39 13.01 9.72
N VAL A 72 1.00 12.13 10.64
CA VAL A 72 -0.32 12.17 11.26
C VAL A 72 -0.33 13.15 12.43
N ASP A 73 -1.23 14.13 12.40
CA ASP A 73 -1.31 15.18 13.44
C ASP A 73 -1.97 14.71 14.74
N ALA A 74 -2.86 13.71 14.64
CA ALA A 74 -3.62 13.23 15.77
C ALA A 74 -3.84 11.72 15.69
N CYS A 75 -3.69 11.07 16.84
CA CYS A 75 -3.97 9.66 17.04
C CYS A 75 -5.05 9.48 18.08
N THR A 76 -5.79 8.38 17.98
CA THR A 76 -6.66 7.93 19.06
C THR A 76 -5.83 7.55 20.28
N MET A 77 -6.38 7.71 21.48
CA MET A 77 -5.75 7.26 22.75
C MET A 77 -5.76 5.73 22.92
N GLU A 78 -5.96 4.97 21.84
CA GLU A 78 -5.83 3.51 21.85
C GLU A 78 -4.36 3.17 22.11
N TYR A 79 -4.08 2.13 22.88
CA TYR A 79 -2.72 1.63 23.03
C TYR A 79 -2.64 0.25 22.40
N ARG A 80 -1.68 0.04 21.51
CA ARG A 80 -1.44 -1.27 20.90
C ARG A 80 -0.05 -1.79 21.25
N LEU A 81 0.08 -3.11 21.16
CA LEU A 81 1.34 -3.79 21.36
C LEU A 81 2.40 -3.21 20.41
N GLY A 82 3.56 -2.84 20.95
CA GLY A 82 4.65 -2.24 20.20
C GLY A 82 4.66 -0.71 20.18
N ASP A 83 3.62 -0.06 20.72
CA ASP A 83 3.60 1.41 20.86
C ASP A 83 4.76 1.92 21.74
N LEU A 84 5.21 1.11 22.70
CA LEU A 84 6.42 1.36 23.48
C LEU A 84 7.65 1.60 22.60
N CYS A 85 7.81 0.86 21.50
CA CYS A 85 9.02 0.94 20.69
C CYS A 85 9.18 2.29 20.00
N ARG A 86 8.09 3.05 19.86
CA ARG A 86 8.08 4.37 19.21
C ARG A 86 8.91 5.40 19.96
N GLU A 87 9.12 5.22 21.26
CA GLU A 87 10.01 6.07 22.07
C GLU A 87 11.48 6.01 21.60
N PHE A 88 11.84 5.00 20.80
CA PHE A 88 13.22 4.73 20.37
C PHE A 88 13.47 4.93 18.86
N ALA A 89 12.49 5.47 18.15
CA ALA A 89 12.54 5.73 16.72
C ALA A 89 12.01 7.13 16.38
N SER A 90 12.46 7.66 15.25
CA SER A 90 12.00 8.92 14.70
C SER A 90 12.05 8.87 13.17
N CYS A 91 11.36 9.79 12.51
CA CYS A 91 11.43 9.95 11.07
C CYS A 91 12.25 11.21 10.75
N GLU A 92 13.21 11.08 9.86
CA GLU A 92 14.13 12.14 9.46
C GLU A 92 14.03 12.40 7.95
N GLU A 93 14.08 13.67 7.56
CA GLU A 93 14.15 14.05 6.15
C GLU A 93 15.58 13.88 5.64
N THR A 94 15.75 13.07 4.61
CA THR A 94 17.04 12.80 3.95
C THR A 94 16.98 13.17 2.47
N SER A 95 18.10 13.08 1.76
CA SER A 95 18.16 13.34 0.31
C SER A 95 17.31 12.37 -0.52
N LYS A 96 16.94 11.22 0.06
CA LYS A 96 16.15 10.15 -0.56
C LYS A 96 14.67 10.18 -0.17
N GLY A 97 14.28 11.00 0.80
CA GLY A 97 12.90 11.10 1.29
C GLY A 97 12.82 11.08 2.82
N CYS A 98 11.66 10.67 3.35
CA CYS A 98 11.43 10.53 4.78
C CYS A 98 11.85 9.12 5.22
N GLU A 99 12.95 9.00 5.98
CA GLU A 99 13.54 7.72 6.39
C GLU A 99 13.40 7.49 7.90
N LEU A 100 13.30 6.22 8.29
CA LEU A 100 13.24 5.80 9.68
C LEU A 100 14.64 5.83 10.31
N SER A 101 14.80 6.67 11.34
CA SER A 101 15.98 6.75 12.19
C SER A 101 15.72 5.97 13.48
N THR A 102 16.49 4.91 13.71
CA THR A 102 16.31 4.01 14.86
C THR A 102 17.54 4.00 15.77
N THR A 103 17.31 3.66 17.03
CA THR A 103 18.40 3.36 17.98
C THR A 103 18.53 1.84 18.16
N LYS A 104 19.65 1.39 18.74
CA LYS A 104 19.80 -0.02 19.14
C LYS A 104 18.66 -0.50 20.07
N LYS A 105 18.09 0.41 20.87
CA LYS A 105 16.95 0.11 21.75
C LYS A 105 15.68 -0.20 20.95
N TYR A 106 15.48 0.45 19.80
CA TYR A 106 14.36 0.14 18.90
C TYR A 106 14.44 -1.30 18.39
N ASP A 107 15.60 -1.71 17.87
CA ASP A 107 15.80 -3.05 17.34
C ASP A 107 15.59 -4.12 18.41
N THR A 108 16.07 -3.88 19.63
CA THR A 108 15.82 -4.75 20.79
C THR A 108 14.33 -4.79 21.14
N CYS A 109 13.66 -3.64 21.10
CA CYS A 109 12.24 -3.54 21.37
C CYS A 109 11.40 -4.34 20.37
N ILE A 110 11.57 -4.10 19.07
CA ILE A 110 10.83 -4.79 18.01
C ILE A 110 11.02 -6.30 18.11
N LYS A 111 12.26 -6.78 18.30
CA LYS A 111 12.52 -8.22 18.47
C LYS A 111 11.80 -8.80 19.69
N CYS A 112 11.68 -8.04 20.77
CA CYS A 112 10.95 -8.50 21.96
C CYS A 112 9.44 -8.52 21.69
N ILE A 113 8.89 -7.47 21.08
CA ILE A 113 7.47 -7.37 20.70
C ILE A 113 7.08 -8.46 19.71
N ASP A 114 7.94 -8.81 18.75
CA ASP A 114 7.70 -9.91 17.81
C ASP A 114 7.45 -11.25 18.51
N THR A 115 8.01 -11.46 19.72
CA THR A 115 7.70 -12.63 20.53
C THR A 115 6.36 -12.49 21.27
N CYS A 116 6.01 -11.28 21.70
CA CYS A 116 4.76 -11.00 22.39
C CYS A 116 3.53 -11.05 21.46
N THR A 117 3.69 -10.76 20.16
CA THR A 117 2.61 -10.86 19.16
C THR A 117 2.16 -12.31 18.91
N GLN A 118 3.00 -13.29 19.25
CA GLN A 118 2.68 -14.71 19.12
C GLN A 118 1.80 -15.24 20.27
N ILE A 119 1.55 -14.41 21.29
CA ILE A 119 0.74 -14.79 22.45
C ILE A 119 -0.73 -14.48 22.14
N GLU A 120 -1.56 -15.53 22.07
CA GLU A 120 -2.99 -15.38 21.75
C GLU A 120 -3.78 -14.62 22.83
N ASN A 121 -3.39 -14.78 24.11
CA ASN A 121 -4.05 -14.11 25.22
C ASN A 121 -3.60 -12.63 25.29
N PRO A 122 -4.51 -11.65 25.15
CA PRO A 122 -4.14 -10.23 25.15
C PRO A 122 -3.52 -9.75 26.47
N GLN A 123 -4.00 -10.24 27.61
CA GLN A 123 -3.45 -9.84 28.91
C GLN A 123 -2.01 -10.32 29.07
N GLU A 124 -1.71 -11.53 28.59
CA GLU A 124 -0.37 -12.09 28.61
C GLU A 124 0.56 -11.41 27.60
N SER A 125 0.05 -10.98 26.44
CA SER A 125 0.84 -10.24 25.44
C SER A 125 1.23 -8.84 25.95
N PHE A 126 0.32 -8.12 26.61
CA PHE A 126 0.67 -6.85 27.26
C PHE A 126 1.62 -7.06 28.45
N SER A 127 1.40 -8.11 29.25
CA SER A 127 2.34 -8.46 30.33
C SER A 127 3.73 -8.86 29.80
N CYS A 128 3.80 -9.34 28.55
CA CYS A 128 5.05 -9.62 27.85
C CYS A 128 5.75 -8.32 27.45
N GLU A 129 5.02 -7.35 26.90
CA GLU A 129 5.55 -6.02 26.57
C GLU A 129 6.09 -5.27 27.80
N ASP A 130 5.44 -5.38 28.97
CA ASP A 130 5.95 -4.80 30.22
C ASP A 130 7.34 -5.37 30.60
N ARG A 131 7.56 -6.66 30.36
CA ARG A 131 8.89 -7.27 30.55
C ARG A 131 9.89 -6.76 29.52
N CYS A 132 9.47 -6.56 28.27
CA CYS A 132 10.31 -5.94 27.25
C CYS A 132 10.77 -4.55 27.68
N ARG A 133 9.86 -3.72 28.21
CA ARG A 133 10.18 -2.38 28.74
C ARG A 133 11.28 -2.43 29.80
N ALA A 134 11.17 -3.36 30.75
CA ALA A 134 12.16 -3.54 31.81
C ALA A 134 13.54 -4.00 31.29
N GLN A 135 13.61 -4.72 30.17
CA GLN A 135 14.88 -5.16 29.56
C GLN A 135 15.57 -4.04 28.80
N ILE A 136 14.82 -3.17 28.11
CA ILE A 136 15.38 -2.10 27.26
C ILE A 136 15.94 -0.93 28.10
N GLN A 137 15.49 -0.81 29.35
CA GLN A 137 15.93 0.23 30.29
C GLN A 137 17.23 -0.13 31.06
N GLN A 138 17.71 -1.37 30.96
CA GLN A 138 18.98 -1.83 31.55
C GLN A 138 20.16 -1.51 30.64
#